data_AF-A0A2X1PLU1-F1
#
_entry.id   AF-A0A2X1PLU1-F1
#
_cell.length_a   1.000
_cell.length_b   1.000
_cell.length_c   1.000
_cell.angle_alpha   90.00
_cell.angle_beta   90.00
_cell.angle_gamma   90.00
#
_symmetry.space_group_name_H-M   'P 1'
#
loop_
_entity.id
_entity.type
_entity.pdbx_description
1 polymer ?
#
loop_
_entity_poly.entity_id
_entity_poly.type
_entity_poly.pdbx_seq_one_letter_code
_entity_poly.pdbx_strand_id
1 'polypeptide(L)'
;MIQNKTLREKMKPFSWGMINQLDNCSHLVVILAKKNARYDSPFFVDVMARKGLNAEQQQAALAKYKALQEEDMKLLENDRTLFDWCSKQTYIALANMLTGASALGIDSCPIEGFHYDKMNECLAEEGLFDPQEYAVSVAATFGYRSRDIAKKSRKTLDEVVKWVGVKIPLKKGCKCSPIFFDYFTSLNKISLGITEPCQ
;
A
#
# COMPACT_ATOMS: atom_id res chain seq x y z
N MET A 1 7.90 7.99 -9.03
CA MET A 1 7.62 9.39 -8.59
C MET A 1 7.23 10.20 -9.82
N ILE A 2 6.11 10.91 -9.79
CA ILE A 2 5.63 11.72 -10.93
C ILE A 2 5.66 13.21 -10.55
N GLN A 3 6.75 13.90 -10.90
CA GLN A 3 6.90 15.34 -10.66
C GLN A 3 6.66 16.19 -11.91
N ASN A 4 6.65 15.57 -13.10
CA ASN A 4 6.42 16.25 -14.36
C ASN A 4 4.98 16.78 -14.42
N LYS A 5 4.83 18.11 -14.45
CA LYS A 5 3.51 18.77 -14.46
C LYS A 5 2.71 18.46 -15.72
N THR A 6 3.35 18.43 -16.89
CA THR A 6 2.70 18.08 -18.15
C THR A 6 2.09 16.67 -18.10
N LEU A 7 2.79 15.71 -17.50
CA LEU A 7 2.26 14.36 -17.31
C LEU A 7 1.08 14.36 -16.32
N ARG A 8 1.16 15.12 -15.22
CA ARG A 8 0.01 15.27 -14.30
C ARG A 8 -1.22 15.85 -15.00
N GLU A 9 -1.05 16.84 -15.88
CA GLU A 9 -2.14 17.38 -16.70
C GLU A 9 -2.74 16.31 -17.62
N LYS A 10 -1.91 15.51 -18.29
CA LYS A 10 -2.37 14.38 -19.12
C LYS A 10 -3.19 13.36 -18.31
N MET A 11 -2.89 13.18 -17.02
CA MET A 11 -3.59 12.23 -16.14
C MET A 11 -4.98 12.71 -15.70
N LYS A 12 -5.22 14.02 -15.63
CA LYS A 12 -6.47 14.59 -15.08
C LYS A 12 -7.76 14.05 -15.72
N PRO A 13 -7.90 13.92 -17.05
CA PRO A 13 -9.16 13.51 -17.69
C PRO A 13 -9.66 12.13 -17.27
N PHE A 14 -8.79 11.28 -16.73
CA PHE A 14 -9.13 9.94 -16.28
C PHE A 14 -8.82 9.68 -14.80
N SER A 15 -8.51 10.72 -14.03
CA SER A 15 -8.10 10.62 -12.61
C SER A 15 -9.01 11.41 -11.67
N TRP A 16 -10.32 11.14 -11.75
CA TRP A 16 -11.37 11.88 -11.04
C TRP A 16 -11.17 11.97 -9.52
N GLY A 17 -10.61 10.94 -8.90
CA GLY A 17 -10.35 10.88 -7.46
C GLY A 17 -9.15 11.70 -6.99
N MET A 18 -8.35 12.24 -7.91
CA MET A 18 -7.18 13.06 -7.58
C MET A 18 -7.03 14.36 -8.41
N ILE A 19 -8.09 14.84 -9.08
CA ILE A 19 -8.01 16.03 -9.97
C ILE A 19 -7.37 17.23 -9.23
N ASN A 20 -7.88 17.56 -8.04
CA ASN A 20 -7.36 18.69 -7.26
C ASN A 20 -5.94 18.42 -6.73
N GLN A 21 -5.61 17.18 -6.42
CA GLN A 21 -4.31 16.80 -5.89
C GLN A 21 -3.24 16.83 -6.99
N LEU A 22 -3.58 16.55 -8.25
CA LEU A 22 -2.63 16.63 -9.37
C LEU A 22 -2.05 18.03 -9.53
N ASP A 23 -2.85 19.07 -9.29
CA ASP A 23 -2.43 20.47 -9.29
C ASP A 23 -1.57 20.86 -8.09
N ASN A 24 -1.94 20.37 -6.91
CA ASN A 24 -1.51 20.97 -5.65
C ASN A 24 -0.57 20.10 -4.81
N CYS A 25 -0.50 18.79 -5.06
CA CYS A 25 0.35 17.92 -4.27
C CYS A 25 1.84 18.21 -4.53
N SER A 26 2.63 18.13 -3.46
CA SER A 26 4.08 18.25 -3.55
C SER A 26 4.64 17.07 -4.34
N HIS A 27 4.23 15.85 -3.98
CA HIS A 27 4.69 14.62 -4.61
C HIS A 27 3.54 13.68 -4.97
N LEU A 28 3.67 13.02 -6.12
CA LEU A 28 2.79 11.95 -6.57
C LEU A 28 3.59 10.67 -6.76
N VAL A 29 3.06 9.58 -6.22
CA VAL A 29 3.57 8.22 -6.39
C VAL A 29 2.48 7.41 -7.09
N VAL A 30 2.83 6.76 -8.19
CA VAL A 30 2.04 5.67 -8.77
C VAL A 30 2.85 4.40 -8.51
N ILE A 31 2.24 3.44 -7.81
CA ILE A 31 2.88 2.18 -7.42
C ILE A 31 2.49 1.12 -8.43
N LEU A 32 3.49 0.41 -8.94
CA LEU A 32 3.31 -0.69 -9.89
C LEU A 32 3.38 -2.02 -9.14
N ALA A 33 2.60 -2.99 -9.60
CA ALA A 33 2.70 -4.39 -9.18
C ALA A 33 3.23 -5.25 -10.33
N LYS A 34 4.00 -6.28 -9.97
CA LYS A 34 4.56 -7.24 -10.92
C LYS A 34 3.44 -8.07 -11.54
N LYS A 35 3.46 -8.20 -12.86
CA LYS A 35 2.64 -9.16 -13.61
C LYS A 35 3.33 -10.51 -13.69
N ASN A 36 2.56 -11.59 -13.83
CA ASN A 36 3.05 -12.94 -14.09
C ASN A 36 4.15 -13.41 -13.10
N ALA A 37 4.04 -13.03 -11.82
CA ALA A 37 4.98 -13.41 -10.76
C ALA A 37 4.78 -14.86 -10.30
N ARG A 38 4.81 -15.79 -11.24
CA ARG A 38 4.68 -17.22 -10.98
C ARG A 38 5.88 -17.73 -10.19
N TYR A 39 5.68 -18.78 -9.41
CA TYR A 39 6.72 -19.41 -8.60
C TYR A 39 7.95 -19.84 -9.42
N ASP A 40 7.78 -20.13 -10.70
CA ASP A 40 8.80 -20.56 -11.66
C ASP A 40 9.36 -19.41 -12.55
N SER A 41 8.89 -18.18 -12.36
CA SER A 41 9.36 -17.04 -13.14
C SER A 41 10.79 -16.62 -12.75
N PRO A 42 11.60 -16.08 -13.68
CA PRO A 42 12.94 -15.56 -13.37
C PRO A 42 12.91 -14.52 -12.24
N PHE A 43 11.87 -13.68 -12.20
CA PHE A 43 11.62 -12.74 -11.12
C PHE A 43 11.55 -13.42 -9.75
N PHE A 44 10.80 -14.52 -9.64
CA PHE A 44 10.62 -15.21 -8.36
C PHE A 44 11.88 -15.95 -7.92
N VAL A 45 12.62 -16.52 -8.88
CA VAL A 45 13.94 -17.12 -8.63
C VAL A 45 14.90 -16.09 -8.03
N ASP A 46 14.96 -14.90 -8.61
CA ASP A 46 15.77 -13.79 -8.11
C ASP A 46 15.33 -13.30 -6.71
N VAL A 47 14.01 -13.25 -6.44
CA VAL A 47 13.48 -13.00 -5.09
C VAL A 47 14.01 -14.00 -4.05
N MET A 48 14.10 -15.28 -4.40
CA MET A 48 14.65 -16.32 -3.50
C MET A 48 16.16 -16.19 -3.35
N ALA A 49 16.89 -15.91 -4.43
CA ALA A 49 18.34 -15.73 -4.41
C ALA A 49 18.76 -14.60 -3.47
N ARG A 50 18.02 -13.48 -3.45
CA ARG A 50 18.25 -12.36 -2.51
C ARG A 50 18.10 -12.72 -1.04
N LYS A 51 17.42 -13.83 -0.71
CA LYS A 51 17.30 -14.32 0.67
C LYS A 51 18.54 -15.12 1.14
N GLY A 52 19.54 -15.31 0.28
CA GLY A 52 20.77 -16.04 0.61
C GLY A 52 20.56 -17.54 0.78
N LEU A 53 19.54 -18.11 0.13
CA LEU A 53 19.24 -19.54 0.20
C LEU A 53 20.22 -20.36 -0.64
N ASN A 54 20.72 -21.48 -0.12
CA ASN A 54 21.50 -22.45 -0.89
C ASN A 54 20.60 -23.23 -1.87
N ALA A 55 21.19 -24.03 -2.76
CA ALA A 55 20.47 -24.72 -3.84
C ALA A 55 19.34 -25.64 -3.33
N GLU A 56 19.59 -26.42 -2.27
CA GLU A 56 18.60 -27.31 -1.67
C GLU A 56 17.42 -26.53 -1.06
N GLN A 57 17.73 -25.43 -0.34
CA GLN A 57 16.74 -24.53 0.22
C GLN A 57 15.91 -23.83 -0.85
N GLN A 58 16.51 -23.47 -1.99
CA GLN A 58 15.80 -22.90 -3.14
C GLN A 58 14.80 -23.90 -3.72
N GLN A 59 15.18 -25.18 -3.88
CA GLN A 59 14.28 -26.21 -4.37
C GLN A 59 13.11 -26.46 -3.41
N ALA A 60 13.38 -26.52 -2.10
CA ALA A 60 12.33 -26.65 -1.10
C ALA A 60 11.41 -25.41 -1.05
N ALA A 61 11.96 -24.21 -1.23
CA ALA A 61 11.18 -22.98 -1.30
C ALA A 61 10.29 -22.94 -2.56
N LEU A 62 10.82 -23.34 -3.72
CA LEU A 62 10.07 -23.46 -4.98
C LEU A 62 8.85 -24.36 -4.82
N ALA A 63 9.03 -25.55 -4.24
CA ALA A 63 7.93 -26.49 -4.01
C ALA A 63 6.84 -25.87 -3.12
N LYS A 64 7.24 -25.15 -2.06
CA LYS A 64 6.29 -24.43 -1.18
C LYS A 64 5.55 -23.31 -1.91
N TYR A 65 6.24 -22.51 -2.73
CA TYR A 65 5.58 -21.43 -3.48
C TYR A 65 4.68 -21.98 -4.59
N LYS A 66 5.02 -23.12 -5.20
CA LYS A 66 4.14 -23.82 -6.14
C LYS A 66 2.84 -24.22 -5.46
N ALA A 67 2.91 -24.93 -4.32
CA ALA A 67 1.72 -25.31 -3.56
C ALA A 67 0.90 -24.09 -3.11
N LEU A 68 1.57 -23.03 -2.65
CA LEU A 68 0.91 -21.78 -2.26
C LEU A 68 0.10 -21.17 -3.42
N GLN A 69 0.71 -21.09 -4.61
CA GLN A 69 0.09 -20.46 -5.77
C GLN A 69 -0.98 -21.35 -6.43
N GLU A 70 -0.75 -22.66 -6.52
CA GLU A 70 -1.67 -23.59 -7.19
C GLU A 70 -2.82 -24.03 -6.29
N GLU A 71 -2.55 -24.41 -5.05
CA GLU A 71 -3.49 -25.13 -4.20
C GLU A 71 -4.09 -24.24 -3.11
N ASP A 72 -3.24 -23.59 -2.31
CA ASP A 72 -3.68 -22.86 -1.12
C ASP A 72 -4.41 -21.56 -1.47
N MET A 73 -3.82 -20.74 -2.34
CA MET A 73 -4.33 -19.41 -2.69
C MET A 73 -4.96 -19.36 -4.08
N LYS A 74 -4.81 -20.41 -4.90
CA LYS A 74 -5.39 -20.54 -6.26
C LYS A 74 -5.12 -19.31 -7.14
N LEU A 75 -3.90 -18.82 -7.09
CA LEU A 75 -3.45 -17.62 -7.79
C LEU A 75 -3.19 -17.88 -9.28
N LEU A 76 -3.08 -19.14 -9.70
CA LEU A 76 -2.82 -19.51 -11.09
C LEU A 76 -4.10 -19.77 -11.90
N GLU A 77 -5.28 -19.41 -11.35
CA GLU A 77 -6.56 -19.50 -12.05
C GLU A 77 -6.59 -18.61 -13.31
N ASN A 78 -6.03 -17.41 -13.25
CA ASN A 78 -5.85 -16.51 -14.39
C ASN A 78 -4.79 -15.44 -14.08
N ASP A 79 -4.37 -14.68 -15.11
CA ASP A 79 -3.35 -13.64 -14.96
C ASP A 79 -3.74 -12.53 -13.97
N ARG A 80 -5.04 -12.25 -13.84
CA ARG A 80 -5.55 -11.19 -12.97
C ARG A 80 -5.40 -11.57 -11.49
N THR A 81 -5.70 -12.81 -11.10
CA THR A 81 -5.58 -13.24 -9.70
C THR A 81 -4.13 -13.22 -9.22
N LEU A 82 -3.18 -13.61 -10.08
CA LEU A 82 -1.75 -13.52 -9.78
C LEU A 82 -1.26 -12.06 -9.69
N PHE A 83 -1.71 -11.19 -10.60
CA PHE A 83 -1.42 -9.75 -10.54
C PHE A 83 -1.99 -9.11 -9.26
N ASP A 84 -3.25 -9.39 -8.93
CA ASP A 84 -3.90 -8.83 -7.73
C ASP A 84 -3.22 -9.33 -6.45
N TRP A 85 -2.62 -10.52 -6.44
CA TRP A 85 -1.79 -10.96 -5.33
C TRP A 85 -0.53 -10.11 -5.13
N CYS A 86 0.17 -9.76 -6.21
CA CYS A 86 1.28 -8.80 -6.15
C CYS A 86 0.79 -7.40 -5.77
N SER A 87 -0.37 -6.98 -6.30
CA SER A 87 -1.02 -5.71 -5.97
C SER A 87 -1.29 -5.60 -4.47
N LYS A 88 -1.83 -6.64 -3.81
CA LYS A 88 -2.02 -6.65 -2.35
C LYS A 88 -0.75 -6.33 -1.55
N GLN A 89 0.43 -6.72 -2.05
CA GLN A 89 1.70 -6.42 -1.38
C GLN A 89 2.05 -4.92 -1.46
N THR A 90 1.69 -4.25 -2.56
CA THR A 90 1.94 -2.81 -2.74
C THR A 90 1.13 -1.98 -1.75
N TYR A 91 -0.03 -2.46 -1.30
CA TYR A 91 -0.86 -1.77 -0.30
C TYR A 91 -0.20 -1.75 1.08
N ILE A 92 0.67 -2.73 1.38
CA ILE A 92 1.48 -2.71 2.59
C ILE A 92 2.53 -1.59 2.49
N ALA A 93 3.20 -1.49 1.34
CA ALA A 93 4.14 -0.39 1.09
C ALA A 93 3.42 0.97 1.15
N LEU A 94 2.25 1.09 0.51
CA LEU A 94 1.39 2.26 0.58
C LEU A 94 1.08 2.63 2.04
N ALA A 95 0.54 1.71 2.84
CA ALA A 95 0.17 1.98 4.23
C ALA A 95 1.37 2.45 5.07
N ASN A 96 2.54 1.84 4.85
CA ASN A 96 3.78 2.24 5.52
C ASN A 96 4.25 3.64 5.08
N MET A 97 4.15 3.97 3.79
CA MET A 97 4.48 5.31 3.29
C MET A 97 3.56 6.39 3.87
N LEU A 98 2.24 6.14 3.90
CA LEU A 98 1.27 7.09 4.45
C LEU A 98 1.47 7.30 5.96
N THR A 99 1.69 6.20 6.70
CA THR A 99 1.94 6.24 8.14
C THR A 99 3.26 6.95 8.46
N GLY A 100 4.33 6.62 7.73
CA GLY A 100 5.62 7.27 7.87
C GLY A 100 5.55 8.77 7.56
N ALA A 101 4.86 9.16 6.49
CA ALA A 101 4.62 10.57 6.17
C ALA A 101 3.88 11.28 7.31
N SER A 102 2.81 10.68 7.84
CA SER A 102 2.07 11.26 8.98
C SER A 102 2.95 11.42 10.22
N ALA A 103 3.84 10.47 10.51
CA ALA A 103 4.78 10.57 11.63
C ALA A 103 5.79 11.72 11.47
N LEU A 104 6.05 12.14 10.23
CA LEU A 104 6.90 13.29 9.89
C LEU A 104 6.12 14.60 9.73
N GLY A 105 4.82 14.62 10.04
CA GLY A 105 3.96 15.80 9.85
C GLY A 105 3.64 16.12 8.38
N ILE A 106 3.81 15.15 7.48
CA ILE A 106 3.48 15.27 6.06
C ILE A 106 2.10 14.64 5.82
N ASP A 107 1.21 15.39 5.19
CA ASP A 107 -0.11 14.91 4.79
C ASP A 107 -0.01 14.02 3.55
N SER A 108 -0.88 13.03 3.48
CA SER A 108 -0.94 12.12 2.33
C SER A 108 -2.35 11.65 2.03
N CYS A 109 -2.58 11.20 0.80
CA CYS A 109 -3.86 10.69 0.35
C CYS A 109 -3.66 9.47 -0.57
N PRO A 110 -4.14 8.27 -0.20
CA PRO A 110 -4.19 7.11 -1.09
C PRO A 110 -5.26 7.30 -2.17
N ILE A 111 -4.97 6.90 -3.40
CA ILE A 111 -5.81 7.13 -4.57
C ILE A 111 -5.99 5.83 -5.37
N GLU A 112 -7.26 5.45 -5.58
CA GLU A 112 -7.70 4.44 -6.56
C GLU A 112 -8.64 5.05 -7.61
N GLY A 113 -9.07 6.30 -7.43
CA GLY A 113 -10.09 6.96 -8.25
C GLY A 113 -9.55 7.42 -9.62
N PHE A 114 -9.10 6.48 -10.44
CA PHE A 114 -8.71 6.73 -11.83
C PHE A 114 -9.05 5.52 -12.71
N HIS A 115 -9.07 5.72 -14.03
CA HIS A 115 -9.25 4.63 -14.99
C HIS A 115 -7.94 3.86 -15.16
N TYR A 116 -7.89 2.62 -14.69
CA TYR A 116 -6.65 1.83 -14.67
C TYR A 116 -6.06 1.56 -16.06
N ASP A 117 -6.87 1.24 -17.07
CA ASP A 117 -6.33 0.97 -18.41
C ASP A 117 -5.68 2.22 -19.01
N LYS A 118 -6.37 3.38 -18.98
CA LYS A 118 -5.82 4.67 -19.42
C LYS A 118 -4.58 5.11 -18.64
N MET A 119 -4.53 4.81 -17.34
CA MET A 119 -3.36 5.09 -16.52
C MET A 119 -2.16 4.22 -16.93
N ASN A 120 -2.39 2.92 -17.17
CA ASN A 120 -1.34 2.02 -17.65
C ASN A 120 -0.83 2.43 -19.04
N GLU A 121 -1.74 2.70 -19.97
CA GLU A 121 -1.42 3.17 -21.33
C GLU A 121 -0.60 4.46 -21.29
N CYS A 122 -1.12 5.50 -20.63
CA CYS A 122 -0.45 6.80 -20.54
C CYS A 122 0.97 6.70 -19.95
N LEU A 123 1.17 5.92 -18.90
CA LEU A 123 2.49 5.79 -18.27
C LEU A 123 3.45 4.87 -19.06
N ALA A 124 2.93 3.86 -19.76
CA ALA A 124 3.71 3.00 -20.62
C ALA A 124 4.17 3.72 -21.91
N GLU A 125 3.31 4.55 -22.51
CA GLU A 125 3.65 5.40 -23.66
C GLU A 125 4.77 6.41 -23.35
N GLU A 126 4.81 6.90 -22.10
CA GLU A 126 5.89 7.74 -21.59
C GLU A 126 7.17 6.93 -21.25
N GLY A 127 7.17 5.62 -21.49
CA GLY A 127 8.33 4.73 -21.28
C GLY A 127 8.70 4.52 -19.82
N LEU A 128 7.75 4.69 -18.88
CA LEU A 128 8.05 4.69 -17.44
C LEU A 128 8.14 3.28 -16.83
N PHE A 129 7.62 2.27 -17.52
CA PHE A 129 7.78 0.86 -17.18
C PHE A 129 7.48 -0.03 -18.40
N ASP A 130 7.86 -1.30 -18.32
CA ASP A 130 7.47 -2.31 -19.30
C ASP A 130 6.06 -2.86 -18.99
N PRO A 131 5.06 -2.63 -19.86
CA PRO A 131 3.68 -3.07 -19.64
C PRO A 131 3.50 -4.60 -19.72
N GLN A 132 4.49 -5.34 -20.22
CA GLN A 132 4.50 -6.81 -20.13
C GLN A 132 4.84 -7.26 -18.71
N GLU A 133 5.73 -6.54 -18.04
CA GLU A 133 6.28 -6.93 -16.74
C GLU A 133 5.51 -6.35 -15.55
N TYR A 134 4.94 -5.16 -15.67
CA TYR A 134 4.28 -4.43 -14.59
C TYR A 134 2.96 -3.81 -15.02
N ALA A 135 2.10 -3.52 -14.05
CA ALA A 135 0.93 -2.67 -14.24
C ALA A 135 0.64 -1.85 -12.97
N VAL A 136 -0.10 -0.77 -13.13
CA VAL A 136 -0.49 0.15 -12.06
C VAL A 136 -1.36 -0.57 -11.04
N SER A 137 -1.01 -0.42 -9.77
CA SER A 137 -1.71 -1.02 -8.63
C SER A 137 -2.50 0.02 -7.84
N VAL A 138 -1.83 1.08 -7.38
CA VAL A 138 -2.43 2.14 -6.55
C VAL A 138 -1.58 3.41 -6.62
N ALA A 139 -2.14 4.58 -6.31
CA ALA A 139 -1.39 5.81 -6.23
C ALA A 139 -1.49 6.48 -4.85
N ALA A 140 -0.59 7.41 -4.58
CA ALA A 140 -0.59 8.23 -3.38
C ALA A 140 -0.04 9.62 -3.66
N THR A 141 -0.67 10.62 -3.06
CA THR A 141 -0.18 12.00 -3.07
C THR A 141 0.35 12.37 -1.70
N PHE A 142 1.35 13.24 -1.66
CA PHE A 142 2.00 13.73 -0.45
C PHE A 142 2.18 15.25 -0.53
N GLY A 143 2.06 15.93 0.61
CA GLY A 143 2.23 17.38 0.71
C GLY A 143 1.84 17.90 2.08
N TYR A 144 1.49 19.17 2.14
CA TYR A 144 0.96 19.81 3.35
C TYR A 144 -0.45 20.30 3.07
N ARG A 145 -1.37 20.00 3.99
CA ARG A 145 -2.78 20.35 3.86
C ARG A 145 -2.98 21.86 3.83
N SER A 146 -3.87 22.32 2.95
CA SER A 146 -4.33 23.72 2.89
C SER A 146 -5.55 23.99 3.77
N ARG A 147 -6.13 22.95 4.36
CA ARG A 147 -7.34 23.00 5.22
C ARG A 147 -7.23 21.96 6.33
N ASP A 148 -8.03 22.14 7.38
CA ASP A 148 -8.09 21.16 8.45
C ASP A 148 -8.67 19.81 8.00
N ILE A 149 -8.17 18.75 8.63
CA ILE A 149 -8.60 17.39 8.32
C ILE A 149 -9.93 17.14 9.02
N ALA A 150 -10.96 16.81 8.24
CA ALA A 150 -12.23 16.39 8.78
C ALA A 150 -12.08 15.15 9.68
N LYS A 151 -12.85 15.14 10.78
CA LYS A 151 -12.93 14.01 11.71
C LYS A 151 -13.21 12.72 10.94
N LYS A 152 -12.47 11.66 11.24
CA LYS A 152 -12.63 10.38 10.54
C LYS A 152 -13.88 9.67 11.05
N SER A 153 -14.72 9.26 10.10
CA SER A 153 -15.80 8.32 10.35
C SER A 153 -15.31 6.90 10.09
N ARG A 154 -15.56 6.00 11.04
CA ARG A 154 -15.23 4.58 10.97
C ARG A 154 -16.39 3.79 11.57
N LYS A 155 -16.62 2.57 11.09
CA LYS A 155 -17.46 1.60 11.81
C LYS A 155 -16.94 1.44 13.24
N THR A 156 -17.83 1.11 14.16
CA THR A 156 -17.46 0.85 15.55
C THR A 156 -16.56 -0.38 15.65
N LEU A 157 -15.79 -0.49 16.74
CA LEU A 157 -14.88 -1.62 16.93
C LEU A 157 -15.63 -2.96 16.91
N ASP A 158 -16.82 -3.01 17.52
CA ASP A 158 -17.62 -4.23 17.64
C ASP A 158 -18.20 -4.69 16.28
N GLU A 159 -18.33 -3.79 15.30
CA GLU A 159 -18.73 -4.16 13.93
C GLU A 159 -17.59 -4.81 13.14
N VAL A 160 -16.33 -4.53 13.48
CA VAL A 160 -15.15 -4.98 12.72
C VAL A 160 -14.29 -6.01 13.47
N VAL A 161 -14.52 -6.21 14.78
CA VAL A 161 -13.79 -7.15 15.63
C VAL A 161 -14.76 -8.13 16.32
N LYS A 162 -14.51 -9.43 16.15
CA LYS A 162 -15.17 -10.49 16.93
C LYS A 162 -14.15 -11.16 17.86
N TRP A 163 -14.47 -11.22 19.15
CA TRP A 163 -13.65 -11.91 20.14
C TRP A 163 -14.03 -13.38 20.20
N VAL A 164 -13.03 -14.27 20.13
CA VAL A 164 -13.21 -15.71 20.33
C VAL A 164 -12.47 -16.10 21.62
N GLY A 165 -13.22 -16.48 22.65
CA GLY A 165 -12.72 -16.74 24.00
C GLY A 165 -13.04 -15.65 25.02
N VAL A 166 -12.50 -15.76 26.24
CA VAL A 166 -12.70 -14.77 27.30
C VAL A 166 -11.96 -13.49 26.93
N LYS A 167 -12.67 -12.36 26.89
CA LYS A 167 -12.07 -11.04 26.73
C LYS A 167 -11.26 -10.71 27.99
N ILE A 168 -9.96 -10.96 27.94
CA ILE A 168 -9.04 -10.62 29.04
C ILE A 168 -8.88 -9.09 29.05
N PRO A 169 -9.26 -8.38 30.13
CA PRO A 169 -9.00 -6.96 30.22
C PRO A 169 -7.49 -6.71 30.18
N LEU A 170 -7.08 -5.66 29.46
CA LEU A 170 -5.68 -5.23 29.42
C LEU A 170 -5.18 -5.01 30.86
N LYS A 171 -4.15 -5.75 31.27
CA LYS A 171 -3.51 -5.55 32.58
C LYS A 171 -2.97 -4.12 32.65
N LYS A 172 -3.44 -3.34 33.64
CA LYS A 172 -2.83 -2.03 33.96
C LYS A 172 -1.31 -2.24 34.13
N GLY A 173 -0.52 -1.54 33.32
CA GLY A 173 0.95 -1.59 33.38
C GLY A 173 1.65 -2.37 32.25
N CYS A 174 0.93 -3.00 31.32
CA CYS A 174 1.56 -3.60 30.16
C CYS A 174 1.99 -2.50 29.16
N LYS A 175 3.30 -2.27 29.01
CA LYS A 175 3.86 -1.25 28.08
C LYS A 175 3.54 -1.51 26.60
N CYS A 176 2.96 -2.65 26.26
CA CYS A 176 2.43 -2.94 24.92
C CYS A 176 1.08 -2.26 24.63
N SER A 177 0.50 -1.54 25.60
CA SER A 177 -0.94 -1.21 25.61
C SER A 177 -1.41 0.02 24.82
N PRO A 178 -0.63 1.05 24.46
CA PRO A 178 -1.22 2.13 23.64
C PRO A 178 -1.29 1.74 22.17
N ILE A 179 -0.27 1.06 21.64
CA ILE A 179 -0.10 0.97 20.18
C ILE A 179 -1.17 0.10 19.50
N PHE A 180 -1.67 -0.96 20.16
CA PHE A 180 -2.62 -1.86 19.48
C PHE A 180 -4.08 -1.39 19.56
N PHE A 181 -4.46 -0.68 20.63
CA PHE A 181 -5.84 -0.21 20.83
C PHE A 181 -6.01 1.27 20.48
N ASP A 182 -5.05 2.13 20.83
CA ASP A 182 -5.13 3.54 20.43
C ASP A 182 -4.95 3.72 18.93
N TYR A 183 -4.33 2.82 18.16
CA TYR A 183 -4.28 3.03 16.70
C TYR A 183 -5.67 2.97 16.04
N PHE A 184 -6.59 2.18 16.59
CA PHE A 184 -7.96 2.08 16.10
C PHE A 184 -8.88 3.18 16.63
N THR A 185 -8.62 3.74 17.81
CA THR A 185 -9.43 4.83 18.42
C THR A 185 -8.83 6.24 18.26
N SER A 186 -7.51 6.38 18.05
CA SER A 186 -6.77 7.66 18.07
C SER A 186 -6.61 8.35 16.71
N LEU A 187 -7.12 7.78 15.61
CA LEU A 187 -7.30 8.53 14.36
C LEU A 187 -8.25 9.74 14.51
N ASN A 188 -8.87 9.92 15.68
CA ASN A 188 -9.65 11.09 16.09
C ASN A 188 -8.92 12.04 17.09
N LYS A 189 -7.65 11.79 17.45
CA LYS A 189 -6.90 12.57 18.45
C LYS A 189 -5.57 13.14 17.97
N ILE A 190 -5.24 13.10 16.68
CA ILE A 190 -4.15 13.92 16.15
C ILE A 190 -4.69 15.35 15.95
N SER A 191 -4.87 16.03 17.07
CA SER A 191 -5.11 17.47 17.17
C SER A 191 -4.49 17.93 18.49
N LEU A 192 -3.43 18.72 18.35
CA LEU A 192 -2.84 19.62 19.35
C LEU A 192 -2.23 18.96 20.61
N GLY A 193 -0.91 19.03 20.68
CA GLY A 193 -0.12 18.80 21.88
C GLY A 193 1.32 19.22 21.63
N ILE A 194 1.57 20.53 21.64
CA ILE A 194 2.91 21.08 21.83
C ILE A 194 3.34 20.60 23.22
N THR A 195 4.27 19.65 23.28
CA THR A 195 4.94 19.29 24.54
C THR A 195 6.25 20.04 24.59
N GLU A 196 6.34 20.98 25.53
CA GLU A 196 7.60 21.58 25.98
C GLU A 196 8.62 20.50 26.38
N PRO A 197 9.93 20.79 26.27
CA PRO A 197 10.97 19.84 26.65
C PRO A 197 11.06 19.72 28.18
N CYS A 198 11.04 18.48 28.67
CA CYS A 198 11.18 18.15 30.10
C CYS A 198 12.62 18.37 30.56
N GLN A 199 12.80 19.13 31.65
CA GLN A 199 13.96 19.01 32.56
C GLN A 199 13.83 17.75 33.43
#